data_AF-A0A848HEV0-F1
#
_entry.id   AF-A0A848HEV0-F1
#
_cell.length_a   1.000
_cell.length_b   1.000
_cell.length_c   1.000
_cell.angle_alpha   90.00
_cell.angle_beta   90.00
_cell.angle_gamma   90.00
#
_symmetry.space_group_name_H-M   'P 1'
#
loop_
_entity.id
_entity.type
_entity.pdbx_description
1 polymer ?
#
loop_
_entity_poly.entity_id
_entity_poly.type
_entity_poly.pdbx_seq_one_letter_code
_entity_poly.pdbx_strand_id
1 'polypeptide(L)'
;MTIEIDNAATAYGRHIFDVVNGVQEAKEIRENAFAEAERWARELTRLLKGGETVSKRYLALIYQAMEILENEAPNSRHERRVMEIVDAIHLTFGLILSNKSHDDWNPQPGVPQVR
;
A
#
# COMPACT_ATOMS: atom_id res chain seq x y z
N MET A 1 1.33 -20.87 -6.05
CA MET A 1 2.14 -19.65 -6.22
C MET A 1 1.41 -18.55 -6.98
N THR A 2 1.19 -18.65 -8.30
CA THR A 2 0.52 -17.56 -9.06
C THR A 2 -0.89 -17.22 -8.56
N ILE A 3 -1.70 -18.22 -8.19
CA ILE A 3 -3.05 -18.02 -7.61
C ILE A 3 -2.96 -17.29 -6.25
N GLU A 4 -1.95 -17.59 -5.44
CA GLU A 4 -1.78 -16.97 -4.12
C GLU A 4 -1.35 -15.51 -4.24
N ILE A 5 -0.48 -15.20 -5.20
CA ILE A 5 -0.07 -13.82 -5.51
C ILE A 5 -1.24 -13.02 -6.04
N ASP A 6 -2.03 -13.56 -6.97
CA ASP A 6 -3.20 -12.87 -7.50
C ASP A 6 -4.25 -12.62 -6.40
N ASN A 7 -4.46 -13.59 -5.50
CA ASN A 7 -5.35 -13.42 -4.35
C ASN A 7 -4.84 -12.34 -3.40
N ALA A 8 -3.55 -12.35 -3.06
CA ALA A 8 -2.94 -11.35 -2.19
C ALA A 8 -2.97 -9.94 -2.81
N ALA A 9 -2.67 -9.82 -4.11
CA ALA A 9 -2.72 -8.56 -4.85
C ALA A 9 -4.16 -8.02 -4.95
N THR A 10 -5.13 -8.90 -5.18
CA THR A 10 -6.56 -8.54 -5.20
C THR A 10 -7.03 -8.05 -3.83
N ALA A 11 -6.67 -8.76 -2.77
CA ALA A 11 -7.04 -8.40 -1.40
C ALA A 11 -6.41 -7.07 -1.00
N TYR A 12 -5.11 -6.89 -1.27
CA TYR A 12 -4.41 -5.63 -1.02
C TYR A 12 -5.07 -4.46 -1.77
N GLY A 13 -5.29 -4.60 -3.08
CA GLY A 13 -5.91 -3.56 -3.89
C GLY A 13 -7.33 -3.21 -3.44
N ARG A 14 -8.15 -4.20 -3.03
CA ARG A 14 -9.49 -3.97 -2.48
C ARG A 14 -9.42 -3.10 -1.23
N HIS A 15 -8.56 -3.45 -0.27
CA HIS A 15 -8.49 -2.74 1.00
C HIS A 15 -7.90 -1.32 0.85
N ILE A 16 -6.93 -1.12 -0.06
CA ILE A 16 -6.48 0.23 -0.42
C ILE A 16 -7.65 1.06 -0.98
N PHE A 17 -8.44 0.49 -1.90
CA PHE A 17 -9.60 1.21 -2.44
C PHE A 17 -10.65 1.54 -1.38
N ASP A 18 -10.85 0.67 -0.39
CA ASP A 18 -11.73 0.99 0.74
C ASP A 18 -11.20 2.21 1.54
N VAL A 19 -9.89 2.35 1.71
CA VAL A 19 -9.27 3.54 2.31
C VAL A 19 -9.48 4.77 1.42
N VAL A 20 -9.21 4.67 0.12
CA VAL A 20 -9.44 5.74 -0.86
C VAL A 20 -10.88 6.25 -0.80
N ASN A 21 -11.86 5.34 -0.84
CA ASN A 21 -13.28 5.68 -0.77
C ASN A 21 -13.63 6.38 0.54
N GLY A 22 -13.06 5.93 1.67
CA GLY A 22 -13.21 6.62 2.96
C GLY A 22 -12.76 8.08 2.90
N VAL A 23 -11.57 8.31 2.35
CA VAL A 23 -10.98 9.65 2.26
C VAL A 23 -11.75 10.52 1.26
N GLN A 24 -12.15 9.99 0.10
CA GLN A 24 -12.86 10.76 -0.93
C GLN A 24 -14.30 11.11 -0.52
N GLU A 25 -15.07 10.11 -0.08
CA GLU A 25 -16.52 10.26 0.16
C GLU A 25 -16.84 10.81 1.54
N ALA A 26 -16.17 10.30 2.57
CA ALA A 26 -16.48 10.60 3.96
C ALA A 26 -15.48 11.57 4.61
N LYS A 27 -14.35 11.88 3.94
CA LYS A 27 -13.22 12.62 4.54
C LYS A 27 -12.72 11.99 5.83
N GLU A 28 -12.83 10.66 5.90
CA GLU A 28 -12.48 9.83 7.05
C GLU A 28 -11.53 8.72 6.64
N ILE A 29 -10.69 8.29 7.59
CA ILE A 29 -9.76 7.19 7.36
C ILE A 29 -10.41 5.91 7.86
N ARG A 30 -10.62 4.95 6.96
CA ARG A 30 -11.08 3.61 7.32
C ARG A 30 -9.90 2.79 7.86
N GLU A 31 -9.51 3.04 9.10
CA GLU A 31 -8.31 2.43 9.74
C GLU A 31 -8.34 0.88 9.67
N ASN A 32 -9.50 0.24 9.82
CA ASN A 32 -9.62 -1.21 9.66
C ASN A 32 -9.28 -1.68 8.24
N ALA A 33 -9.64 -0.90 7.21
CA ALA A 33 -9.28 -1.20 5.84
C ALA A 33 -7.77 -1.02 5.64
N PHE A 34 -7.17 0.01 6.24
CA PHE A 34 -5.73 0.21 6.18
C PHE A 34 -4.96 -0.92 6.87
N ALA A 35 -5.38 -1.35 8.06
CA ALA A 35 -4.74 -2.47 8.77
C ALA A 35 -4.78 -3.79 7.96
N GLU A 36 -5.91 -4.09 7.30
CA GLU A 36 -5.97 -5.24 6.39
C GLU A 36 -5.11 -5.03 5.14
N ALA A 37 -5.04 -3.82 4.59
CA ALA A 37 -4.14 -3.50 3.49
C ALA A 37 -2.68 -3.75 3.88
N GLU A 38 -2.23 -3.31 5.05
CA GLU A 38 -0.87 -3.54 5.54
C GLU A 38 -0.56 -5.04 5.71
N ARG A 39 -1.52 -5.81 6.23
CA ARG A 39 -1.38 -7.27 6.35
C ARG A 39 -1.18 -7.92 4.98
N TRP A 40 -2.00 -7.56 4.00
CA TRP A 40 -1.90 -8.11 2.64
C TRP A 40 -0.67 -7.59 1.89
N ALA A 41 -0.20 -6.38 2.17
CA ALA A 41 1.06 -5.84 1.65
C ALA A 41 2.26 -6.70 2.07
N ARG A 42 2.34 -7.05 3.36
CA ARG A 42 3.38 -7.91 3.90
C ARG A 42 3.36 -9.29 3.24
N GLU A 43 2.17 -9.89 3.14
CA GLU A 43 2.01 -11.20 2.50
C GLU A 43 2.37 -11.17 1.01
N LEU A 44 1.89 -10.16 0.27
CA LEU A 44 2.19 -9.99 -1.15
C LEU A 44 3.69 -9.84 -1.40
N THR A 45 4.36 -8.96 -0.66
CA THR A 45 5.81 -8.75 -0.81
C THR A 45 6.63 -9.99 -0.40
N ARG A 46 6.15 -10.78 0.58
CA ARG A 46 6.73 -12.08 0.95
C ARG A 46 6.60 -13.11 -0.17
N LEU A 47 5.46 -13.17 -0.84
CA LEU A 47 5.22 -14.09 -1.96
C LEU A 47 6.01 -13.71 -3.22
N LEU A 48 6.21 -12.40 -3.47
CA LEU A 48 6.97 -11.91 -4.62
C LEU A 48 8.50 -11.99 -4.42
N LYS A 49 8.94 -12.10 -3.17
CA LYS A 49 10.36 -12.26 -2.84
C LYS A 49 10.93 -13.49 -3.56
N GLY A 50 12.03 -13.29 -4.28
CA GLY A 50 12.69 -14.35 -5.05
C GLY A 50 12.42 -14.32 -6.56
N GLY A 51 11.71 -13.29 -7.06
CA GLY A 51 11.68 -12.95 -8.49
C GLY A 51 10.35 -13.17 -9.19
N GLU A 52 9.26 -13.43 -8.46
CA GLU A 52 7.93 -13.37 -9.05
C GLU A 52 7.47 -11.93 -9.22
N THR A 53 6.71 -11.67 -10.29
CA THR A 53 6.20 -10.33 -10.60
C THR A 53 4.69 -10.31 -10.51
N VAL A 54 4.15 -9.25 -9.93
CA VAL A 54 2.72 -8.96 -10.00
C VAL A 54 2.36 -8.39 -11.37
N SER A 55 1.10 -8.58 -11.80
CA SER A 55 0.64 -8.01 -13.07
C SER A 55 0.73 -6.48 -13.10
N LYS A 56 1.01 -5.91 -14.28
CA LYS A 56 1.05 -4.45 -14.49
C LYS A 56 -0.25 -3.75 -14.09
N ARG A 57 -1.38 -4.44 -14.19
CA ARG A 57 -2.68 -3.91 -13.79
C ARG A 57 -2.73 -3.58 -12.30
N TYR A 58 -2.15 -4.42 -11.45
CA TYR A 58 -2.12 -4.16 -10.01
C TYR A 58 -1.12 -3.06 -9.65
N LEU A 59 0.03 -2.99 -10.33
CA LEU A 59 0.97 -1.87 -10.14
C LEU A 59 0.30 -0.53 -10.46
N ALA A 60 -0.42 -0.45 -11.57
CA ALA A 60 -1.18 0.74 -11.95
C ALA A 60 -2.26 1.10 -10.90
N LEU A 61 -2.93 0.09 -10.34
CA LEU A 61 -3.95 0.28 -9.30
C LEU A 61 -3.36 0.88 -8.02
N ILE A 62 -2.25 0.31 -7.54
CA ILE A 62 -1.55 0.81 -6.34
C ILE A 62 -1.08 2.25 -6.57
N TYR A 63 -0.49 2.51 -7.74
CA TYR A 63 -0.04 3.85 -8.13
C TYR A 63 -1.18 4.86 -8.15
N GLN A 64 -2.30 4.52 -8.79
CA GLN A 64 -3.48 5.38 -8.83
C GLN A 64 -4.04 5.68 -7.44
N ALA A 65 -4.05 4.69 -6.54
CA ALA A 65 -4.51 4.91 -5.17
C ALA A 65 -3.61 5.88 -4.39
N MET A 66 -2.29 5.80 -4.57
CA MET A 66 -1.34 6.75 -3.98
C MET A 66 -1.63 8.17 -4.46
N GLU A 67 -1.74 8.37 -5.79
CA GLU A 67 -2.03 9.70 -6.35
C GLU A 67 -3.36 10.26 -5.84
N ILE A 68 -4.39 9.43 -5.71
CA ILE A 68 -5.68 9.90 -5.18
C ILE A 68 -5.53 10.34 -3.72
N LEU A 69 -4.88 9.53 -2.87
CA LEU A 69 -4.69 9.86 -1.46
C LEU A 69 -3.82 11.11 -1.26
N GLU A 70 -2.76 11.26 -2.05
CA GLU A 70 -1.90 12.46 -2.05
C GLU A 70 -2.68 13.73 -2.40
N ASN A 71 -3.52 13.65 -3.45
CA ASN A 71 -4.33 14.79 -3.88
C ASN A 71 -5.43 15.14 -2.88
N GLU A 72 -5.96 14.15 -2.15
CA GLU A 72 -6.99 14.35 -1.15
C GLU A 72 -6.44 14.76 0.23
N ALA A 73 -5.17 14.46 0.53
CA ALA A 73 -4.56 14.73 1.83
C ALA A 73 -4.74 16.18 2.31
N PRO A 74 -4.48 17.24 1.50
CA PRO A 74 -4.65 18.63 1.93
C PRO A 74 -6.10 19.01 2.25
N ASN A 75 -7.06 18.24 1.76
CA ASN A 75 -8.49 18.46 1.99
C ASN A 75 -9.05 17.59 3.13
N SER A 76 -8.22 16.74 3.72
CA SER A 76 -8.60 15.84 4.81
C SER A 76 -8.43 16.51 6.18
N ARG A 77 -9.35 16.23 7.10
CA ARG A 77 -9.19 16.61 8.53
C ARG A 77 -8.05 15.86 9.22
N HIS A 78 -7.57 14.80 8.57
CA HIS A 78 -6.52 13.92 9.05
C HIS A 78 -5.31 13.92 8.08
N GLU A 79 -5.00 15.05 7.46
CA GLU A 79 -3.92 15.22 6.47
C GLU A 79 -2.66 14.41 6.80
N ARG A 80 -2.08 14.60 8.00
CA ARG A 80 -0.87 13.88 8.42
C ARG A 80 -1.04 12.36 8.35
N ARG A 81 -2.18 11.84 8.84
CA ARG A 81 -2.44 10.40 8.85
C ARG A 81 -2.71 9.86 7.45
N VAL A 82 -3.31 10.65 6.55
CA VAL A 82 -3.42 10.30 5.13
C VAL A 82 -2.03 10.23 4.49
N MET A 83 -1.13 11.17 4.79
CA MET A 83 0.24 11.13 4.30
C MET A 83 1.04 9.94 4.84
N GLU A 84 0.87 9.57 6.12
CA GLU A 84 1.47 8.33 6.66
C GLU A 84 1.00 7.08 5.90
N ILE A 85 -0.29 7.01 5.54
CA ILE A 85 -0.82 5.91 4.73
C ILE A 85 -0.22 5.93 3.33
N VAL A 86 -0.13 7.10 2.69
CA VAL A 86 0.53 7.27 1.38
C VAL A 86 1.96 6.75 1.43
N ASP A 87 2.73 7.15 2.43
CA ASP A 87 4.13 6.73 2.58
C ASP A 87 4.24 5.20 2.77
N ALA A 88 3.32 4.58 3.51
CA ALA A 88 3.26 3.13 3.68
C ALA A 88 2.96 2.39 2.35
N ILE A 89 2.08 2.94 1.52
CA ILE A 89 1.76 2.39 0.20
C ILE A 89 2.96 2.58 -0.74
N HIS A 90 3.65 3.73 -0.71
CA HIS A 90 4.90 3.96 -1.46
C HIS A 90 5.99 2.96 -1.09
N LEU A 91 6.18 2.71 0.21
CA LEU A 91 7.12 1.71 0.70
C LEU A 91 6.78 0.33 0.10
N THR A 92 5.53 -0.09 0.22
CA THR A 92 5.06 -1.36 -0.34
C THR A 92 5.31 -1.45 -1.84
N PHE A 93 4.96 -0.40 -2.59
CA PHE A 93 5.16 -0.33 -4.03
C PHE A 93 6.64 -0.46 -4.40
N GLY A 94 7.53 0.27 -3.71
CA GLY A 94 8.97 0.18 -3.90
C GLY A 94 9.55 -1.21 -3.58
N LEU A 95 9.04 -1.87 -2.54
CA LEU A 95 9.41 -3.24 -2.19
C LEU A 95 9.01 -4.24 -3.28
N ILE A 96 7.79 -4.13 -3.80
CA ILE A 96 7.30 -4.93 -4.93
C ILE A 96 8.22 -4.76 -6.15
N LEU A 97 8.53 -3.51 -6.53
CA LEU A 97 9.39 -3.23 -7.69
C LEU A 97 10.83 -3.74 -7.50
N SER A 98 11.29 -3.82 -6.25
CA SER A 98 12.64 -4.26 -5.91
C SER A 98 12.75 -5.76 -5.62
N ASN A 99 11.64 -6.53 -5.74
CA ASN A 99 11.54 -7.93 -5.33
C ASN A 99 12.02 -8.17 -3.88
N LYS A 100 11.73 -7.24 -2.97
CA LYS A 100 12.04 -7.32 -1.53
C LYS A 100 10.77 -7.54 -0.73
N SER A 101 10.88 -8.18 0.44
CA SER A 101 9.79 -8.24 1.40
C SER A 101 9.87 -7.14 2.45
N HIS A 102 8.76 -6.89 3.15
CA HIS A 102 8.76 -6.08 4.37
C HIS A 102 9.71 -6.64 5.45
N ASP A 103 10.00 -7.94 5.45
CA ASP A 103 10.94 -8.57 6.39
C ASP A 103 12.40 -8.24 6.04
N ASP A 104 12.69 -7.95 4.76
CA ASP A 104 14.00 -7.52 4.29
C ASP A 104 14.21 -6.01 4.48
N TRP A 105 13.14 -5.28 4.79
CA TRP A 105 13.22 -3.85 5.01
C TRP A 105 13.86 -3.57 6.36
N ASN A 106 15.15 -3.23 6.31
CA ASN A 106 15.89 -2.68 7.43
C ASN A 106 15.93 -1.16 7.25
N PRO A 107 15.25 -0.36 8.11
CA PRO A 107 15.28 1.09 8.00
C PRO A 107 16.73 1.56 8.18
N GLN A 108 17.35 2.03 7.10
CA GLN A 108 18.68 2.61 7.17
C GLN A 108 18.61 3.94 7.94
N PRO A 109 19.62 4.27 8.76
CA PRO A 109 19.69 5.56 9.42
C PRO A 109 19.59 6.70 8.40
N GLY A 110 18.56 7.54 8.52
CA GLY A 110 18.32 8.69 7.63
C GLY A 110 17.18 8.53 6.63
N VAL A 111 16.55 7.35 6.52
CA VAL A 111 15.31 7.18 5.75
C VAL A 111 14.11 7.49 6.66
N PRO A 112 13.17 8.38 6.26
CA PRO A 112 11.98 8.67 7.04
C PRO A 112 11.24 7.39 7.41
N GLN A 113 10.96 7.22 8.70
CA GLN A 113 10.20 6.08 9.18
C GLN A 113 8.72 6.41 9.08
N VAL A 114 7.98 5.64 8.28
CA VAL A 114 6.54 5.51 8.42
C VAL A 114 6.33 4.61 9.63
N ARG A 115 5.81 5.18 10.72
CA ARG A 115 5.51 4.45 11.96
C ARG A 115 4.02 4.16 12.04
#